data_AF-A0A947KJY8-F1
#
_entry.id   AF-A0A947KJY8-F1
#
_cell.length_a   1.000
_cell.length_b   1.000
_cell.length_c   1.000
_cell.angle_alpha   90.00
_cell.angle_beta   90.00
_cell.angle_gamma   90.00
#
_symmetry.space_group_name_H-M   'P 1'
#
loop_
_entity.id
_entity.type
_entity.pdbx_description
1 polymer ?
#
loop_
_entity_poly.entity_id
_entity_poly.type
_entity_poly.pdbx_seq_one_letter_code
_entity_poly.pdbx_strand_id
1 'polypeptide(L)'
;MKLLRWLLGLLFIAAFLYGNFFIYDGLILYKLINVILFCVVFVLYRVLFGPTAADRIVAVDIMGILIVGLLAILGLVYEQSFFMDIGLIWALLSFIASLAFAKVLEGRYLDD
;
A
#
# COMPACT_ATOMS: atom_id res chain seq x y z
N MET A 1 -8.15 -16.76 -22.33
CA MET A 1 -7.92 -15.30 -22.31
C MET A 1 -7.62 -14.72 -20.93
N LYS A 2 -8.26 -15.18 -19.83
CA LYS A 2 -7.94 -14.72 -18.46
C LYS A 2 -6.49 -15.04 -18.06
N LEU A 3 -6.02 -16.27 -18.32
CA LEU A 3 -4.65 -16.72 -18.00
C LEU A 3 -3.55 -15.82 -18.60
N LEU A 4 -3.76 -15.36 -19.84
CA LEU A 4 -2.81 -14.48 -20.54
C LEU A 4 -2.67 -13.12 -19.84
N ARG A 5 -3.78 -12.55 -19.35
CA ARG A 5 -3.75 -11.26 -18.61
C ARG A 5 -3.01 -11.39 -17.28
N TRP A 6 -3.16 -12.52 -16.58
CA TRP A 6 -2.42 -12.80 -15.35
C TRP A 6 -0.92 -12.97 -15.60
N LEU A 7 -0.53 -13.74 -16.63
CA LEU A 7 0.88 -13.92 -16.99
C LEU A 7 1.54 -12.60 -17.39
N LEU A 8 0.84 -11.74 -18.14
CA LEU A 8 1.36 -10.45 -18.57
C LEU A 8 1.59 -9.50 -17.39
N GLY A 9 0.66 -9.48 -16.42
CA GLY A 9 0.81 -8.71 -15.19
C GLY A 9 1.97 -9.20 -14.33
N LEU A 10 2.13 -10.52 -14.19
CA LEU A 10 3.23 -11.12 -13.44
C LEU A 10 4.58 -10.81 -14.10
N LEU A 11 4.66 -10.88 -15.43
CA LEU A 11 5.84 -10.48 -16.21
C LEU A 11 6.19 -9.01 -15.98
N PHE A 12 5.20 -8.12 -15.99
CA PHE A 12 5.43 -6.69 -15.76
C PHE A 12 5.98 -6.42 -14.35
N ILE A 13 5.41 -7.05 -13.33
CA ILE A 13 5.90 -6.93 -11.94
C ILE A 13 7.33 -7.51 -11.84
N ALA A 14 7.58 -8.67 -12.43
CA ALA A 14 8.90 -9.29 -12.42
C ALA A 14 9.95 -8.43 -13.13
N ALA A 15 9.60 -7.82 -14.26
CA ALA A 15 10.49 -6.92 -14.99
C ALA A 15 10.84 -5.67 -14.17
N PHE A 16 9.86 -5.07 -13.50
CA PHE A 16 10.09 -3.93 -12.60
C PHE A 16 11.03 -4.31 -11.44
N LEU A 17 10.75 -5.44 -10.77
CA LEU A 17 11.58 -5.91 -9.66
C LEU A 17 13.01 -6.25 -10.11
N TYR A 18 13.16 -6.92 -11.25
CA TYR A 18 14.47 -7.22 -11.81
C TYR A 18 15.27 -5.95 -12.11
N GLY A 19 14.64 -4.96 -12.76
CA GLY A 19 15.28 -3.67 -13.03
C GLY A 19 15.68 -2.94 -11.74
N ASN A 20 14.82 -2.95 -10.73
CA ASN A 20 15.08 -2.26 -9.47
C ASN A 20 16.18 -2.92 -8.62
N PHE A 21 16.20 -4.26 -8.53
CA PHE A 21 17.15 -4.96 -7.67
C PHE A 21 18.50 -5.25 -8.34
N PHE A 22 18.49 -5.66 -9.63
CA PHE A 22 19.69 -6.13 -10.32
C PHE A 22 20.34 -5.07 -11.21
N ILE A 23 19.57 -4.20 -11.87
CA ILE A 23 20.12 -3.23 -12.83
C ILE A 23 20.44 -1.89 -12.13
N TYR A 24 19.55 -1.44 -11.24
CA TYR A 24 19.73 -0.17 -10.55
C TYR A 24 20.77 -0.28 -9.43
N ASP A 25 21.92 0.35 -9.64
CA ASP A 25 22.94 0.53 -8.61
C ASP A 25 22.53 1.65 -7.64
N GLY A 26 22.03 1.25 -6.48
CA GLY A 26 21.61 2.16 -5.42
C GLY A 26 21.55 1.45 -4.08
N LEU A 27 21.56 2.24 -3.00
CA LEU A 27 21.40 1.71 -1.64
C LEU A 27 20.07 0.97 -1.51
N ILE A 28 20.06 -0.06 -0.65
CA ILE A 28 18.88 -0.91 -0.46
C ILE A 28 17.64 -0.12 -0.03
N LEU A 29 17.82 0.97 0.73
CA LEU A 29 16.74 1.85 1.17
C LEU A 29 16.01 2.51 -0.01
N TYR A 30 16.74 3.01 -1.01
CA TYR A 30 16.13 3.59 -2.22
C TYR A 30 15.40 2.54 -3.06
N LYS A 31 15.92 1.30 -3.10
CA LYS A 31 15.24 0.18 -3.76
C LYS A 31 13.89 -0.11 -3.12
N LEU A 32 13.83 -0.16 -1.78
CA LEU A 32 12.58 -0.38 -1.04
C LEU A 32 11.55 0.74 -1.26
N ILE A 33 11.98 2.01 -1.26
CA ILE A 33 11.08 3.15 -1.54
C ILE A 33 10.47 3.01 -2.95
N ASN A 34 11.27 2.66 -3.95
CA ASN A 34 10.79 2.48 -5.32
C ASN A 34 9.72 1.37 -5.43
N VAL A 35 9.87 0.27 -4.67
CA VAL A 35 8.86 -0.80 -4.61
C VAL A 35 7.56 -0.28 -4.00
N ILE A 36 7.63 0.49 -2.90
CA ILE A 36 6.43 1.08 -2.28
C ILE A 36 5.73 2.02 -3.26
N LEU A 37 6.47 2.91 -3.92
CA LEU A 37 5.91 3.83 -4.91
C LEU A 37 5.22 3.08 -6.07
N PHE A 38 5.81 1.99 -6.54
CA PHE A 38 5.20 1.14 -7.55
C PHE A 38 3.90 0.51 -7.06
N CYS A 39 3.86 0.00 -5.83
CA CYS A 39 2.63 -0.50 -5.20
C CYS A 39 1.54 0.57 -5.07
N VAL A 40 1.90 1.81 -4.72
CA VAL A 40 0.95 2.93 -4.64
C VAL A 40 0.23 3.17 -5.95
N VAL A 41 0.91 3.02 -7.10
CA VAL A 41 0.25 3.16 -8.43
C VAL A 41 -0.87 2.14 -8.60
N PHE A 42 -0.66 0.88 -8.22
CA PHE A 42 -1.70 -0.16 -8.30
C PHE A 42 -2.85 0.10 -7.33
N VAL A 43 -2.52 0.55 -6.12
CA VAL A 43 -3.53 0.88 -5.11
C VAL A 43 -4.40 2.05 -5.58
N LEU A 44 -3.80 3.13 -6.07
CA LEU A 44 -4.54 4.27 -6.64
C LEU A 44 -5.44 3.84 -7.80
N TYR A 45 -4.92 2.99 -8.69
CA TYR A 45 -5.74 2.41 -9.76
C TYR A 45 -6.96 1.64 -9.19
N ARG A 46 -6.78 0.86 -8.12
CA ARG A 46 -7.88 0.10 -7.49
C ARG A 46 -8.87 1.00 -6.75
N VAL A 47 -8.41 2.08 -6.11
CA VAL A 47 -9.28 3.06 -5.44
C VAL A 47 -10.19 3.76 -6.46
N LEU A 48 -9.66 4.14 -7.62
CA LEU A 48 -10.41 4.86 -8.65
C LEU A 48 -11.33 3.95 -9.49
N PHE A 49 -10.81 2.80 -9.93
CA PHE A 49 -11.50 1.89 -10.86
C PHE A 49 -12.07 0.64 -10.17
N GLY A 50 -12.13 0.61 -8.84
CA GLY A 50 -12.72 -0.49 -8.08
C GLY A 50 -14.21 -0.67 -8.42
N PRO A 51 -14.68 -1.89 -8.74
CA PRO A 51 -16.05 -2.14 -9.17
C PRO A 51 -17.06 -2.04 -8.02
N THR A 52 -16.66 -2.40 -6.80
CA THR A 52 -17.51 -2.30 -5.60
C THR A 52 -16.97 -1.25 -4.63
N ALA A 53 -17.85 -0.71 -3.78
CA ALA A 53 -17.43 0.21 -2.71
C ALA A 53 -16.45 -0.48 -1.73
N ALA A 54 -16.71 -1.75 -1.41
CA ALA A 54 -15.83 -2.57 -0.59
C ALA A 54 -14.42 -2.71 -1.19
N ASP A 55 -14.28 -2.95 -2.50
CA ASP A 55 -12.97 -3.01 -3.17
C ASP A 55 -12.16 -1.72 -3.01
N ARG A 56 -12.83 -0.57 -3.06
CA ARG A 56 -12.18 0.74 -2.94
C ARG A 56 -11.74 1.00 -1.51
N ILE A 57 -12.58 0.65 -0.53
CA ILE A 57 -12.28 0.77 0.90
C ILE A 57 -11.06 -0.08 1.27
N VAL A 58 -11.03 -1.35 0.84
CA VAL A 58 -9.89 -2.23 1.08
C VAL A 58 -8.61 -1.69 0.43
N ALA A 59 -8.71 -1.10 -0.76
CA ALA A 59 -7.55 -0.47 -1.39
C ALA A 59 -7.02 0.73 -0.59
N VAL A 60 -7.90 1.54 0.01
CA VAL A 60 -7.49 2.62 0.92
C VAL A 60 -6.80 2.08 2.18
N ASP A 61 -7.27 0.97 2.75
CA ASP A 61 -6.62 0.34 3.92
C ASP A 61 -5.21 -0.18 3.58
N ILE A 62 -5.04 -0.79 2.40
CA ILE A 62 -3.72 -1.19 1.89
C ILE A 62 -2.81 0.05 1.73
N MET A 63 -3.35 1.19 1.30
CA MET A 63 -2.59 2.44 1.23
C MET A 63 -2.07 2.87 2.60
N GLY A 64 -2.86 2.65 3.66
CA GLY A 64 -2.44 2.89 5.05
C GLY A 64 -1.19 2.09 5.41
N ILE A 65 -1.17 0.80 5.08
CA ILE A 65 -0.01 -0.09 5.31
C ILE A 65 1.23 0.39 4.54
N LEU A 66 1.06 0.82 3.28
CA LEU A 66 2.16 1.37 2.48
C LEU A 66 2.76 2.64 3.09
N ILE A 67 1.93 3.51 3.67
CA ILE A 67 2.37 4.72 4.38
C ILE A 67 3.18 4.34 5.63
N VAL A 68 2.71 3.38 6.44
CA VAL A 68 3.45 2.90 7.61
C VAL A 68 4.82 2.32 7.20
N GLY A 69 4.85 1.51 6.15
CA GLY A 69 6.11 0.96 5.61
C GLY A 69 7.06 2.06 5.12
N LEU A 70 6.55 3.10 4.47
CA LEU A 70 7.34 4.24 4.04
C LEU A 70 7.91 5.00 5.24
N LEU A 71 7.10 5.28 6.25
CA LEU A 71 7.54 5.97 7.47
C LEU A 71 8.64 5.18 8.20
N ALA A 72 8.54 3.85 8.25
CA ALA A 72 9.58 3.02 8.83
C ALA A 72 10.93 3.17 8.09
N ILE A 73 10.89 3.19 6.75
CA ILE A 73 12.12 3.41 5.95
C ILE A 73 12.65 4.83 6.15
N LEU A 74 11.79 5.85 6.17
CA LEU A 74 12.21 7.23 6.44
C LEU A 74 12.83 7.39 7.83
N GLY A 75 12.30 6.68 8.84
CA GLY A 75 12.90 6.61 10.17
C GLY A 75 14.32 6.10 10.16
N LEU A 76 14.63 5.09 9.32
CA LEU A 76 15.99 4.60 9.12
C LEU A 76 16.89 5.58 8.37
N VAL A 77 16.35 6.30 7.38
CA VAL A 77 17.11 7.25 6.55
C VAL A 77 17.50 8.50 7.35
N TYR A 78 16.56 9.02 8.15
CA TYR A 78 16.77 10.25 8.93
C TYR A 78 17.27 9.99 10.35
N GLU A 79 17.36 8.72 10.77
CA GLU A 79 17.75 8.29 12.13
C GLU A 79 16.88 8.92 13.24
N GLN A 80 15.60 9.17 12.93
CA GLN A 80 14.64 9.75 13.87
C GLN A 80 13.57 8.73 14.23
N SER A 81 13.41 8.44 15.52
CA SER A 81 12.38 7.53 16.02
C SER A 81 10.95 8.08 15.86
N PHE A 82 10.80 9.40 15.76
CA PHE A 82 9.50 10.06 15.61
C PHE A 82 8.68 9.56 14.42
N PHE A 83 9.32 9.11 13.33
CA PHE A 83 8.59 8.54 12.19
C PHE A 83 7.87 7.24 12.54
N MET A 84 8.41 6.45 13.48
CA MET A 84 7.75 5.24 13.98
C MET A 84 6.54 5.57 14.83
N ASP A 85 6.60 6.65 15.63
CA ASP A 85 5.46 7.11 16.43
C ASP A 85 4.29 7.53 15.52
N ILE A 86 4.58 8.29 14.45
CA ILE A 86 3.57 8.62 13.42
C ILE A 86 3.04 7.34 12.76
N GLY A 87 3.93 6.40 12.42
CA GLY A 87 3.55 5.14 11.80
C GLY A 87 2.61 4.30 12.66
N LEU A 88 2.84 4.24 13.96
CA LEU A 88 1.98 3.54 14.92
C LEU A 88 0.61 4.19 15.02
N ILE A 89 0.54 5.52 15.11
CA ILE A 89 -0.73 6.26 15.11
C ILE A 89 -1.48 6.01 13.81
N TRP A 90 -0.79 6.03 12.67
CA TRP A 90 -1.39 5.79 11.36
C TRP A 90 -1.92 4.34 11.22
N ALA A 91 -1.19 3.36 11.74
CA ALA A 91 -1.63 1.96 11.75
C ALA A 91 -2.94 1.78 12.54
N LEU A 92 -3.03 2.39 13.72
CA LEU A 92 -4.24 2.37 14.54
C LEU A 92 -5.40 3.09 13.84
N LEU A 93 -5.13 4.24 13.21
CA LEU A 93 -6.13 5.00 12.47
C LEU A 93 -6.67 4.21 11.26
N SER A 94 -5.80 3.57 10.49
CA SER A 94 -6.20 2.74 9.34
C SER A 94 -7.09 1.58 9.79
N PHE A 95 -6.73 0.93 10.89
CA PHE A 95 -7.52 -0.16 11.45
C PHE A 95 -8.91 0.31 11.91
N ILE A 96 -9.00 1.43 12.63
CA ILE A 96 -10.28 2.01 13.06
C ILE A 96 -11.13 2.41 11.84
N ALA A 97 -10.52 3.04 10.83
CA ALA A 97 -11.20 3.41 9.60
C ALA A 97 -11.77 2.18 8.88
N SER A 98 -10.98 1.11 8.76
CA SER A 98 -11.41 -0.16 8.15
C SER A 98 -12.61 -0.77 8.87
N LEU A 99 -12.61 -0.78 10.22
CA LEU A 99 -13.75 -1.23 11.02
C LEU A 99 -14.99 -0.35 10.83
N ALA A 100 -14.82 0.98 10.83
CA ALA A 100 -15.92 1.91 10.60
C ALA A 100 -16.54 1.71 9.21
N PHE A 101 -15.72 1.53 8.18
CA PHE A 101 -16.20 1.24 6.84
C PHE A 101 -16.89 -0.12 6.73
N ALA A 102 -16.43 -1.14 7.45
CA ALA A 102 -17.10 -2.43 7.51
C ALA A 102 -18.53 -2.29 8.09
N LYS A 103 -18.70 -1.54 9.20
CA LYS A 103 -20.03 -1.24 9.75
C LYS A 103 -20.94 -0.51 8.77
N VAL A 104 -20.39 0.50 8.07
CA VAL A 104 -21.14 1.27 7.06
C VAL A 104 -21.59 0.39 5.90
N LEU A 105 -20.75 -0.55 5.45
CA LEU A 105 -21.09 -1.52 4.40
C LEU A 105 -22.17 -2.52 4.85
N GLU A 106 -22.19 -2.88 6.14
CA GLU A 106 -23.27 -3.69 6.74
C GLU A 106 -24.57 -2.91 6.95
N GLY A 107 -24.56 -1.58 6.80
CA GLY A 107 -25.72 -0.72 7.03
C GLY A 107 -26.03 -0.46 8.51
N ARG A 108 -25.07 -0.71 9.40
CA ARG A 108 -25.19 -0.45 10.84
C ARG A 108 -24.77 0.97 11.19
N TYR A 109 -25.32 1.53 12.27
CA TYR A 109 -24.84 2.81 12.78
C TYR A 109 -23.48 2.62 13.46
N LEU A 110 -22.65 3.67 13.45
CA LEU A 110 -21.31 3.62 14.04
C LEU A 110 -21.35 3.37 15.56
N ASP A 111 -22.43 3.81 16.20
CA ASP A 111 -22.63 3.83 17.65
C ASP A 111 -23.36 2.57 18.20
N ASP A 112 -23.70 1.61 17.34
CA ASP A 112 -24.24 0.28 17.72
C ASP A 112 -23.13 -0.70 18.10
#